data_AF-A0A7S3LTY0-F1
#
_entry.id   AF-A0A7S3LTY0-F1
#
_cell.length_a   1.000
_cell.length_b   1.000
_cell.length_c   1.000
_cell.angle_alpha   90.00
_cell.angle_beta   90.00
_cell.angle_gamma   90.00
#
_symmetry.space_group_name_H-M   'P 1'
#
loop_
_entity.id
_entity.type
_entity.pdbx_description
1 polymer ?
#
loop_
_entity_poly.entity_id
_entity_poly.type
_entity_poly.pdbx_seq_one_letter_code
_entity_poly.pdbx_strand_id
1 'polypeptide(L)'
;SEDAAAIYDSPSGRSSRERSGSDSESSVIDVMQDEADFDDMPLDYDAHRIAVALTISDWKLFERIEPAELLSQSWMKRKERAKNVLAFIARFNSLSHCLIVAILQPFGHLERARLINKIIDIGYELHMLHNYNSLMSILACLSSSAIHRLKHSWSQVDPVRKARLDKLAQTMSSERGF
;
A
#
# COMPACT_ATOMS: atom_id res chain seq x y z
N SER A 1 13.54 -39.58 65.38
CA SER A 1 13.01 -38.25 65.69
C SER A 1 13.62 -37.23 64.75
N GLU A 2 12.78 -36.48 64.04
CA GLU A 2 12.56 -35.03 64.21
C GLU A 2 13.80 -34.16 64.53
N ASP A 3 14.01 -32.91 64.06
CA ASP A 3 13.54 -32.07 62.93
C ASP A 3 14.38 -30.73 63.00
N ALA A 4 14.30 -29.65 62.20
CA ALA A 4 13.38 -29.28 61.12
C ALA A 4 14.00 -28.45 59.97
N ALA A 5 13.39 -28.61 58.79
CA ALA A 5 13.18 -27.67 57.68
C ALA A 5 13.64 -26.18 57.78
N ALA A 6 14.55 -25.80 56.88
CA ALA A 6 14.64 -24.55 56.07
C ALA A 6 15.87 -24.73 55.14
N ILE A 7 16.00 -24.22 53.90
CA ILE A 7 15.63 -22.92 53.31
C ILE A 7 15.32 -23.12 51.80
N TYR A 8 14.24 -22.50 51.32
CA TYR A 8 14.02 -22.24 49.88
C TYR A 8 14.86 -21.01 49.47
N ASP A 9 15.62 -21.07 48.37
CA ASP A 9 15.48 -20.11 47.26
C ASP A 9 16.29 -20.54 46.01
N SER A 10 15.82 -20.12 44.84
CA SER A 10 16.55 -20.06 43.57
C SER A 10 15.93 -18.91 42.78
N PRO A 11 16.69 -17.86 42.43
CA PRO A 11 17.24 -17.87 41.06
C PRO A 11 18.50 -17.00 40.82
N SER A 12 19.19 -17.23 39.69
CA SER A 12 19.66 -16.19 38.75
C SER A 12 20.53 -16.82 37.64
N GLY A 13 20.52 -16.23 36.43
CA GLY A 13 21.40 -16.69 35.34
C GLY A 13 20.83 -16.75 33.93
N ARG A 14 19.60 -16.25 33.65
CA ARG A 14 19.21 -16.00 32.25
C ARG A 14 19.73 -14.64 31.81
N SER A 15 20.56 -14.64 30.76
CA SER A 15 21.04 -13.45 30.07
C SER A 15 19.87 -12.68 29.45
N SER A 16 19.55 -11.52 30.01
CA SER A 16 18.67 -10.53 29.38
C SER A 16 19.38 -9.90 28.19
N ARG A 17 19.16 -10.45 27.00
CA ARG A 17 19.56 -9.78 25.75
C ARG A 17 18.44 -8.84 25.33
N GLU A 18 18.53 -7.61 25.80
CA GLU A 18 17.57 -6.54 25.50
C GLU A 18 17.41 -6.38 23.99
N ARG A 19 16.16 -6.50 23.50
CA ARG A 19 15.78 -6.06 22.16
C ARG A 19 15.33 -4.61 22.23
N SER A 20 16.28 -3.68 22.31
CA SER A 20 16.02 -2.28 21.98
C SER A 20 15.94 -2.15 20.45
N GLY A 21 14.72 -2.03 19.93
CA GLY A 21 14.47 -2.08 18.49
C GLY A 21 13.00 -2.05 18.10
N SER A 22 12.27 -1.04 18.57
CA SER A 22 10.86 -0.78 18.22
C SER A 22 10.53 0.71 18.00
N ASP A 23 11.26 1.63 18.61
CA ASP A 23 10.83 3.03 18.71
C ASP A 23 11.13 3.88 17.44
N SER A 24 11.83 3.30 16.46
CA SER A 24 12.20 3.96 15.21
C SER A 24 11.26 3.70 14.03
N GLU A 25 10.27 2.80 14.19
CA GLU A 25 9.20 2.64 13.18
C GLU A 25 8.07 3.64 13.42
N SER A 26 7.66 3.87 14.67
CA SER A 26 6.58 4.81 15.01
C SER A 26 6.83 6.25 14.56
N SER A 27 8.09 6.73 14.60
CA SER A 27 8.44 8.13 14.31
C SER A 27 8.39 8.52 12.82
N VAL A 28 8.18 7.56 11.91
CA VAL A 28 8.02 7.82 10.47
C VAL A 28 6.61 7.58 9.95
N ILE A 29 5.74 6.93 10.73
CA ILE A 29 4.30 6.87 10.47
C ILE A 29 3.59 8.18 10.90
N ASP A 30 4.24 8.95 11.78
CA ASP A 30 3.73 10.21 12.36
C ASP A 30 3.86 11.43 11.42
N VAL A 31 4.73 11.36 10.39
CA VAL A 31 5.11 12.53 9.58
C VAL A 31 4.10 12.83 8.45
N MET A 32 3.09 11.98 8.23
CA MET A 32 2.15 12.12 7.11
C MET A 32 0.69 11.78 7.48
N GLN A 33 0.22 12.21 8.65
CA GLN A 33 -1.21 12.22 8.98
C GLN A 33 -1.97 13.33 8.25
N ASP A 34 -1.95 13.28 6.91
CA ASP A 34 -2.97 13.86 6.02
C ASP A 34 -3.62 12.71 5.22
N GLU A 35 -3.97 11.62 5.93
CA GLU A 35 -4.79 10.52 5.41
C GLU A 35 -6.23 10.97 5.03
N ALA A 36 -6.62 12.19 5.42
CA ALA A 36 -7.95 12.77 5.23
C ALA A 36 -8.33 13.03 3.75
N ASP A 37 -7.36 13.13 2.84
CA ASP A 37 -7.62 13.49 1.42
C ASP A 37 -8.00 12.29 0.52
N PHE A 38 -7.95 11.05 1.03
CA PHE A 38 -8.25 9.83 0.25
C PHE A 38 -9.45 9.01 0.71
N ASP A 39 -9.96 9.24 1.92
CA ASP A 39 -11.17 8.56 2.43
C ASP A 39 -12.44 8.95 1.64
N ASP A 40 -12.43 10.10 0.96
CA ASP A 40 -13.48 10.56 0.04
C ASP A 40 -13.01 10.57 -1.43
N MET A 41 -12.33 9.50 -1.89
CA MET A 41 -12.12 9.32 -3.33
C MET A 41 -13.50 9.19 -4.02
N PRO A 42 -13.91 10.13 -4.90
CA PRO A 42 -15.27 10.14 -5.42
C PRO A 42 -15.35 9.16 -6.60
N LEU A 43 -15.52 7.87 -6.28
CA LEU A 43 -15.56 6.73 -7.21
C LEU A 43 -16.73 6.83 -8.22
N ASP A 44 -17.68 7.72 -7.96
CA ASP A 44 -18.77 8.11 -8.85
C ASP A 44 -18.31 8.88 -10.09
N TYR A 45 -17.18 9.61 -10.04
CA TYR A 45 -16.60 10.26 -11.22
C TYR A 45 -16.12 9.25 -12.25
N ASP A 46 -16.08 9.61 -13.53
CA ASP A 46 -15.56 8.73 -14.59
C ASP A 46 -14.10 8.32 -14.36
N ALA A 47 -13.72 7.17 -14.91
CA ALA A 47 -12.41 6.56 -14.65
C ALA A 47 -11.25 7.44 -15.13
N HIS A 48 -11.46 8.20 -16.22
CA HIS A 48 -10.47 9.08 -16.81
C HIS A 48 -10.20 10.29 -15.91
N ARG A 49 -11.24 10.97 -15.39
CA ARG A 49 -11.10 12.08 -14.44
C ARG A 49 -10.36 11.65 -13.16
N ILE A 50 -10.65 10.45 -12.63
CA ILE A 50 -9.94 9.91 -11.47
C ILE A 50 -8.46 9.66 -11.82
N ALA A 51 -8.17 9.04 -12.97
CA ALA A 51 -6.79 8.81 -13.42
C ALA A 51 -5.99 10.12 -13.65
N VAL A 52 -6.63 11.16 -14.20
CA VAL A 52 -6.04 12.50 -14.36
C VAL A 52 -5.77 13.13 -12.99
N ALA A 53 -6.72 13.08 -12.05
CA ALA A 53 -6.55 13.62 -10.71
C ALA A 53 -5.40 12.92 -9.93
N LEU A 54 -5.34 11.58 -9.99
CA LEU A 54 -4.24 10.79 -9.44
C LEU A 54 -2.90 11.17 -10.07
N THR A 55 -2.86 11.37 -11.39
CA THR A 55 -1.63 11.77 -12.10
C THR A 55 -1.15 13.17 -11.73
N ILE A 56 -2.06 14.12 -11.54
CA ILE A 56 -1.72 15.47 -11.04
C ILE A 56 -1.25 15.41 -9.58
N SER A 57 -1.86 14.58 -8.73
CA SER A 57 -1.44 14.38 -7.34
C SER A 57 -0.04 13.78 -7.25
N ASP A 58 0.21 12.69 -7.97
CA ASP A 58 1.50 12.00 -8.00
C ASP A 58 2.59 12.91 -8.58
N TRP A 59 2.31 13.65 -9.66
CA TRP A 59 3.25 14.60 -10.25
C TRP A 59 3.71 15.68 -9.26
N LYS A 60 2.78 16.28 -8.50
CA LYS A 60 3.08 17.32 -7.49
C LYS A 60 4.00 16.85 -6.36
N LEU A 61 4.09 15.55 -6.11
CA LEU A 61 5.02 14.96 -5.15
C LEU A 61 6.33 14.56 -5.84
N PHE A 62 6.24 13.98 -7.04
CA PHE A 62 7.40 13.58 -7.84
C PHE A 62 8.30 14.78 -8.21
N GLU A 63 7.72 15.92 -8.59
CA GLU A 63 8.47 17.14 -8.97
C GLU A 63 9.26 17.77 -7.82
N ARG A 64 8.97 17.37 -6.57
CA ARG A 64 9.67 17.85 -5.36
C ARG A 64 10.86 16.99 -4.97
N ILE A 65 11.04 15.82 -5.59
CA ILE A 65 12.13 14.90 -5.25
C ILE A 65 13.47 15.50 -5.71
N GLU A 66 14.34 15.83 -4.76
CA GLU A 66 15.69 16.30 -5.09
C GLU A 66 16.61 15.11 -5.44
N PRO A 67 17.51 15.23 -6.44
CA PRO A 67 18.46 14.17 -6.77
C PRO A 67 19.34 13.73 -5.60
N ALA A 68 19.59 14.60 -4.62
CA ALA A 68 20.34 14.29 -3.40
C ALA A 68 19.65 13.24 -2.51
N GLU A 69 18.31 13.21 -2.49
CA GLU A 69 17.52 12.22 -1.74
C GLU A 69 17.67 10.80 -2.29
N LEU A 70 17.92 10.71 -3.61
CA LEU A 70 18.13 9.46 -4.35
C LEU A 70 19.56 8.91 -4.19
N LEU A 71 20.46 9.61 -3.49
CA LEU A 71 21.83 9.13 -3.25
C LEU A 71 21.92 8.19 -2.04
N SER A 72 22.80 7.20 -2.15
CA SER A 72 23.19 6.26 -1.08
C SER A 72 22.04 5.47 -0.43
N GLN A 73 20.88 5.34 -1.11
CA GLN A 73 19.65 4.74 -0.55
C GLN A 73 19.17 5.46 0.72
N SER A 74 19.20 6.80 0.71
CA SER A 74 18.87 7.60 1.90
C SER A 74 17.43 7.36 2.37
N TRP A 75 16.46 7.12 1.48
CA TRP A 75 15.10 6.72 1.84
C TRP A 75 14.99 5.42 2.66
N MET A 76 16.01 4.55 2.62
CA MET A 76 16.09 3.35 3.47
C MET A 76 16.95 3.55 4.72
N LYS A 77 18.09 4.23 4.57
CA LYS A 77 19.17 4.25 5.59
C LYS A 77 19.26 5.54 6.41
N ARG A 78 18.75 6.65 5.87
CA ARG A 78 18.84 8.02 6.41
C ARG A 78 17.58 8.79 6.01
N LYS A 79 16.45 8.31 6.52
CA LYS A 79 15.09 8.75 6.16
C LYS A 79 14.91 10.26 6.28
N GLU A 80 15.62 10.89 7.22
CA GLU A 80 15.61 12.34 7.44
C GLU A 80 16.11 13.18 6.23
N ARG A 81 16.85 12.54 5.30
CA ARG A 81 17.45 13.14 4.10
C ARG A 81 16.72 12.78 2.80
N ALA A 82 15.55 12.17 2.87
CA ALA A 82 14.81 11.70 1.71
C ALA A 82 13.29 11.89 1.90
N LYS A 83 12.90 13.08 2.39
CA LYS A 83 11.53 13.39 2.81
C LYS A 83 10.53 13.36 1.65
N ASN A 84 10.89 13.87 0.47
CA ASN A 84 10.00 13.87 -0.69
C ASN A 84 9.90 12.47 -1.31
N VAL A 85 11.01 11.70 -1.32
CA VAL A 85 10.98 10.29 -1.72
C VAL A 85 10.07 9.47 -0.80
N LEU A 86 10.19 9.66 0.51
CA LEU A 86 9.31 9.02 1.48
C LEU A 86 7.86 9.47 1.34
N ALA A 87 7.60 10.75 1.02
CA ALA A 87 6.25 11.23 0.75
C ALA A 87 5.62 10.59 -0.50
N PHE A 88 6.41 10.37 -1.55
CA PHE A 88 5.96 9.67 -2.75
C PHE A 88 5.69 8.18 -2.49
N ILE A 89 6.52 7.53 -1.65
CA ILE A 89 6.30 6.14 -1.21
C ILE A 89 5.06 6.03 -0.30
N ALA A 90 4.86 6.97 0.63
CA ALA A 90 3.67 7.01 1.49
C ALA A 90 2.40 7.16 0.65
N ARG A 91 2.40 8.11 -0.31
CA ARG A 91 1.31 8.30 -1.28
C ARG A 91 0.94 7.02 -2.02
N PHE A 92 1.93 6.26 -2.50
CA PHE A 92 1.72 4.95 -3.15
C PHE A 92 1.01 3.96 -2.21
N ASN A 93 1.46 3.89 -0.95
CA ASN A 93 0.90 3.00 0.05
C ASN A 93 -0.54 3.38 0.42
N SER A 94 -0.80 4.64 0.78
CA SER A 94 -2.13 5.14 1.15
C SER A 94 -3.13 4.97 0.01
N LEU A 95 -2.74 5.18 -1.25
CA LEU A 95 -3.60 4.88 -2.41
C LEU A 95 -3.98 3.39 -2.47
N SER A 96 -3.00 2.49 -2.32
CA SER A 96 -3.28 1.04 -2.34
C SER A 96 -4.16 0.61 -1.16
N HIS A 97 -3.97 1.23 0.02
CA HIS A 97 -4.73 0.97 1.23
C HIS A 97 -6.19 1.45 1.12
N CYS A 98 -6.40 2.72 0.74
CA CYS A 98 -7.71 3.30 0.45
C CYS A 98 -8.53 2.41 -0.49
N LEU A 99 -7.94 1.96 -1.61
CA LEU A 99 -8.64 1.08 -2.55
C LEU A 99 -8.98 -0.29 -1.95
N ILE A 100 -8.11 -0.87 -1.11
CA ILE A 100 -8.41 -2.11 -0.37
C ILE A 100 -9.59 -1.88 0.59
N VAL A 101 -9.56 -0.81 1.38
CA VAL A 101 -10.63 -0.45 2.33
C VAL A 101 -11.95 -0.24 1.59
N ALA A 102 -11.96 0.55 0.51
CA ALA A 102 -13.14 0.80 -0.32
C ALA A 102 -13.74 -0.50 -0.90
N ILE A 103 -12.92 -1.43 -1.39
CA ILE A 103 -13.41 -2.73 -1.87
C ILE A 103 -13.95 -3.60 -0.72
N LEU A 104 -13.38 -3.51 0.49
CA LEU A 104 -13.77 -4.33 1.64
C LEU A 104 -14.98 -3.81 2.44
N GLN A 105 -15.50 -2.62 2.11
CA GLN A 105 -16.76 -2.10 2.66
C GLN A 105 -17.92 -3.12 2.53
N PRO A 106 -18.95 -3.04 3.40
CA PRO A 106 -19.99 -4.07 3.56
C PRO A 106 -21.04 -4.10 2.42
N PHE A 107 -20.57 -4.24 1.18
CA PHE A 107 -21.37 -4.27 -0.04
C PHE A 107 -21.80 -5.68 -0.46
N GLY A 108 -22.86 -5.75 -1.27
CA GLY A 108 -23.22 -6.94 -2.03
C GLY A 108 -22.11 -7.34 -3.01
N HIS A 109 -22.05 -8.61 -3.38
CA HIS A 109 -20.97 -9.14 -4.23
C HIS A 109 -20.93 -8.47 -5.61
N LEU A 110 -22.11 -8.09 -6.12
CA LEU A 110 -22.29 -7.42 -7.41
C LEU A 110 -21.84 -5.95 -7.38
N GLU A 111 -22.14 -5.21 -6.31
CA GLU A 111 -21.70 -3.83 -6.12
C GLU A 111 -20.18 -3.76 -6.00
N ARG A 112 -19.60 -4.64 -5.18
CA ARG A 112 -18.15 -4.79 -5.07
C ARG A 112 -17.50 -5.16 -6.40
N ALA A 113 -18.16 -5.96 -7.24
CA ALA A 113 -17.67 -6.25 -8.58
C ALA A 113 -17.75 -5.04 -9.53
N ARG A 114 -18.78 -4.18 -9.42
CA ARG A 114 -18.82 -2.89 -10.13
C ARG A 114 -17.65 -1.99 -9.73
N LEU A 115 -17.32 -1.93 -8.44
CA LEU A 115 -16.16 -1.19 -7.95
C LEU A 115 -14.82 -1.79 -8.46
N ILE A 116 -14.65 -3.11 -8.44
CA ILE A 116 -13.45 -3.75 -9.02
C ILE A 116 -13.35 -3.46 -10.53
N ASN A 117 -14.46 -3.56 -11.28
CA ASN A 117 -14.53 -3.19 -12.69
C ASN A 117 -14.09 -1.73 -12.92
N LYS A 118 -14.56 -0.81 -12.08
CA LYS A 118 -14.22 0.61 -12.10
C LYS A 118 -12.73 0.87 -11.83
N ILE A 119 -12.15 0.20 -10.83
CA ILE A 119 -10.74 0.30 -10.48
C ILE A 119 -9.84 -0.24 -11.62
N ILE A 120 -10.27 -1.30 -12.32
CA ILE A 120 -9.58 -1.79 -13.53
C ILE A 120 -9.67 -0.76 -14.68
N ASP A 121 -10.81 -0.09 -14.85
CA ASP A 121 -10.93 0.99 -15.84
C ASP A 121 -10.02 2.18 -15.48
N ILE A 122 -9.91 2.57 -14.20
CA ILE A 122 -8.96 3.62 -13.75
C ILE A 122 -7.51 3.20 -14.02
N GLY A 123 -7.13 1.95 -13.73
CA GLY A 123 -5.79 1.43 -14.03
C GLY A 123 -5.46 1.47 -15.53
N TYR A 124 -6.44 1.23 -16.40
CA TYR A 124 -6.26 1.38 -17.84
C TYR A 124 -6.01 2.83 -18.27
N GLU A 125 -6.79 3.78 -17.74
CA GLU A 125 -6.60 5.20 -18.01
C GLU A 125 -5.23 5.70 -17.49
N LEU A 126 -4.79 5.25 -16.30
CA LEU A 126 -3.45 5.54 -15.78
C LEU A 126 -2.34 4.99 -16.68
N HIS A 127 -2.53 3.81 -17.29
CA HIS A 127 -1.61 3.26 -18.28
C HIS A 127 -1.58 4.10 -19.57
N MET A 128 -2.72 4.64 -20.02
CA MET A 128 -2.78 5.58 -21.16
C MET A 128 -2.12 6.93 -20.83
N LEU A 129 -2.18 7.38 -19.58
CA LEU A 129 -1.54 8.60 -19.08
C LEU A 129 -0.07 8.41 -18.68
N HIS A 130 0.49 7.19 -18.84
CA HIS A 130 1.84 6.82 -18.41
C HIS A 130 2.14 7.01 -16.90
N ASN A 131 1.12 7.08 -16.05
CA ASN A 131 1.29 7.09 -14.59
C ASN A 131 1.43 5.66 -14.05
N TYR A 132 2.65 5.15 -14.14
CA TYR A 132 2.98 3.81 -13.66
C TYR A 132 3.00 3.70 -12.12
N ASN A 133 3.17 4.80 -11.38
CA ASN A 133 3.15 4.81 -9.92
C ASN A 133 1.77 4.43 -9.37
N SER A 134 0.73 5.21 -9.70
CA SER A 134 -0.65 4.89 -9.31
C SER A 134 -1.15 3.59 -9.93
N LEU A 135 -0.72 3.22 -11.15
CA LEU A 135 -1.06 1.91 -11.74
C LEU A 135 -0.53 0.76 -10.87
N MET A 136 0.71 0.85 -10.39
CA MET A 136 1.27 -0.16 -9.50
C MET A 136 0.54 -0.20 -8.15
N SER A 137 0.06 0.92 -7.60
CA SER A 137 -0.81 0.92 -6.41
C SER A 137 -2.11 0.15 -6.64
N ILE A 138 -2.73 0.31 -7.82
CA ILE A 138 -3.95 -0.42 -8.20
C ILE A 138 -3.67 -1.92 -8.35
N LEU A 139 -2.57 -2.30 -9.01
CA LEU A 139 -2.20 -3.71 -9.17
C LEU A 139 -1.89 -4.35 -7.81
N ALA A 140 -1.17 -3.67 -6.91
CA ALA A 140 -0.91 -4.11 -5.55
C ALA A 140 -2.20 -4.28 -4.73
N CYS A 141 -3.15 -3.35 -4.85
CA CYS A 141 -4.47 -3.46 -4.23
C CYS A 141 -5.22 -4.72 -4.70
N LEU A 142 -5.36 -4.91 -6.01
CA LEU A 142 -6.17 -5.98 -6.59
C LEU A 142 -5.53 -7.37 -6.42
N SER A 143 -4.19 -7.44 -6.44
CA SER A 143 -3.44 -8.69 -6.19
C SER A 143 -3.28 -9.04 -4.70
N SER A 144 -3.59 -8.11 -3.79
CA SER A 144 -3.49 -8.35 -2.34
C SER A 144 -4.31 -9.57 -1.90
N SER A 145 -3.81 -10.29 -0.88
CA SER A 145 -4.51 -11.45 -0.30
C SER A 145 -5.89 -11.08 0.29
N ALA A 146 -6.11 -9.80 0.58
CA ALA A 146 -7.39 -9.22 0.98
C ALA A 146 -8.44 -9.28 -0.13
N ILE A 147 -8.07 -8.85 -1.35
CA ILE A 147 -9.00 -8.73 -2.47
C ILE A 147 -9.02 -10.02 -3.30
N HIS A 148 -7.88 -10.64 -3.57
CA HIS A 148 -7.78 -11.85 -4.42
C HIS A 148 -8.60 -13.05 -3.90
N ARG A 149 -8.87 -13.14 -2.59
CA ARG A 149 -9.70 -14.21 -1.99
C ARG A 149 -11.21 -14.06 -2.22
N LEU A 150 -11.70 -12.91 -2.69
CA LEU A 150 -13.13 -12.59 -2.80
C LEU A 150 -13.82 -13.28 -3.99
N LYS A 151 -13.81 -14.61 -4.04
CA LYS A 151 -14.16 -15.41 -5.23
C LYS A 151 -15.57 -15.11 -5.79
N HIS A 152 -16.57 -14.91 -4.94
CA HIS A 152 -17.94 -14.54 -5.36
C HIS A 152 -18.04 -13.14 -5.96
N SER A 153 -17.11 -12.23 -5.67
CA SER A 153 -17.06 -10.89 -6.28
C SER A 153 -16.29 -10.95 -7.59
N TRP A 154 -15.13 -11.62 -7.60
CA TRP A 154 -14.38 -11.90 -8.82
C TRP A 154 -15.19 -12.67 -9.87
N SER A 155 -16.12 -13.56 -9.51
CA SER A 155 -16.99 -14.22 -10.48
C SER A 155 -17.93 -13.26 -11.22
N GLN A 156 -18.28 -12.12 -10.62
CA GLN A 156 -19.16 -11.08 -11.20
C GLN A 156 -18.38 -9.96 -11.92
N VAL A 157 -17.05 -9.94 -11.84
CA VAL A 157 -16.19 -9.01 -12.58
C VAL A 157 -16.18 -9.40 -14.07
N ASP A 158 -16.28 -8.39 -14.93
CA ASP A 158 -16.40 -8.52 -16.39
C ASP A 158 -15.18 -9.24 -16.98
N PRO A 159 -15.35 -10.32 -17.77
CA PRO A 159 -14.25 -11.04 -18.42
C PRO A 159 -13.33 -10.15 -19.26
N VAL A 160 -13.86 -9.13 -19.93
CA VAL A 160 -13.06 -8.18 -20.74
C VAL A 160 -12.15 -7.34 -19.84
N ARG A 161 -12.66 -6.95 -18.66
CA ARG A 161 -11.87 -6.21 -17.66
C ARG A 161 -10.85 -7.11 -16.96
N LYS A 162 -11.16 -8.38 -16.70
CA LYS A 162 -10.14 -9.36 -16.22
C LYS A 162 -8.98 -9.50 -17.19
N ALA A 163 -9.27 -9.78 -18.46
CA ALA A 163 -8.23 -9.89 -19.49
C ALA A 163 -7.41 -8.59 -19.64
N ARG A 164 -8.03 -7.43 -19.40
CA ARG A 164 -7.33 -6.14 -19.35
C ARG A 164 -6.43 -6.01 -18.11
N LEU A 165 -6.90 -6.41 -16.93
CA LEU A 165 -6.11 -6.45 -15.69
C LEU A 165 -4.90 -7.38 -15.85
N ASP A 166 -5.09 -8.57 -16.42
CA ASP A 166 -4.02 -9.53 -16.69
C ASP A 166 -2.96 -8.93 -17.63
N LYS A 167 -3.38 -8.21 -18.69
CA LYS A 167 -2.48 -7.50 -19.60
C LYS A 167 -1.73 -6.35 -18.92
N LEU A 168 -2.38 -5.59 -18.04
CA LEU A 168 -1.72 -4.52 -17.26
C LEU A 168 -0.68 -5.11 -16.31
N ALA A 169 -1.03 -6.18 -15.59
CA ALA A 169 -0.12 -6.91 -14.71
C ALA A 169 1.08 -7.50 -15.47
N GLN A 170 0.86 -8.09 -16.64
CA GLN A 170 1.94 -8.59 -17.50
C GLN A 170 2.87 -7.46 -17.96
N THR A 171 2.31 -6.30 -18.33
CA THR A 171 3.09 -5.13 -18.78
C THR A 171 3.97 -4.56 -17.66
N MET A 172 3.53 -4.67 -16.41
CA MET A 172 4.24 -4.22 -15.20
C MET A 172 5.06 -5.32 -14.50
N SER A 173 5.13 -6.53 -15.06
CA SER A 173 5.81 -7.66 -14.40
C SER A 173 7.34 -7.59 -14.53
N SER A 174 8.03 -8.01 -13.46
CA SER A 174 9.50 -8.04 -13.37
C SER A 174 10.19 -9.03 -14.31
N GLU A 175 9.48 -9.74 -15.19
CA GLU A 175 10.05 -10.60 -16.25
C GLU A 175 10.94 -9.82 -17.25
N ARG A 176 10.94 -8.47 -17.18
CA ARG A 176 11.84 -7.58 -17.92
C ARG A 176 12.75 -6.71 -17.04
N GLY A 177 12.91 -7.04 -15.75
CA GLY A 177 13.90 -6.42 -14.87
C GLY A 177 13.52 -5.05 -14.27
N PHE A 178 12.24 -4.86 -13.95
CA PHE A 178 11.75 -3.79 -13.06
C PHE A 178 11.58 -4.31 -11.63
#